data_AF-A0A537HKS1-F1
#
_entry.id   AF-A0A537HKS1-F1
#
_cell.length_a   1.000
_cell.length_b   1.000
_cell.length_c   1.000
_cell.angle_alpha   90.00
_cell.angle_beta   90.00
_cell.angle_gamma   90.00
#
_symmetry.space_group_name_H-M   'P 1'
#
loop_
_entity.id
_entity.type
_entity.pdbx_description
1 polymer ?
#
loop_
_entity_poly.entity_id
_entity_poly.type
_entity_poly.pdbx_seq_one_letter_code
_entity_poly.pdbx_strand_id
1 'polypeptide(L)'
;SSKAGLDLVSKTLAAELKPLGISVVAVDPGDMRTQMHQEAFPDEDISDRPLPEVTLPFWAWLIHQDPRTVSGIRYEAQGALWEIPA
;
A
#
# COMPACT_ATOMS: atom_id res chain seq x y z
N SER A 1 4.52 11.12 11.32
CA SER A 1 3.29 11.21 12.14
C SER A 1 2.02 10.93 11.32
N SER A 2 1.79 11.59 10.18
CA SER A 2 0.58 11.41 9.36
C SER A 2 0.36 9.98 8.85
N LYS A 3 1.40 9.29 8.38
CA LYS A 3 1.30 7.89 7.89
C LYS A 3 0.95 6.90 9.00
N ALA A 4 1.53 7.06 10.18
CA ALA A 4 1.14 6.26 11.35
C ALA A 4 -0.33 6.50 11.76
N GLY A 5 -0.80 7.74 11.64
CA GLY A 5 -2.22 8.07 11.83
C GLY A 5 -3.11 7.41 10.78
N LEU A 6 -2.72 7.43 9.51
CA LEU A 6 -3.42 6.74 8.43
C LEU A 6 -3.49 5.23 8.67
N ASP A 7 -2.38 4.59 9.11
CA ASP A 7 -2.37 3.15 9.43
C ASP A 7 -3.37 2.81 10.54
N LEU A 8 -3.46 3.65 11.57
CA LEU A 8 -4.44 3.45 12.64
C LEU A 8 -5.88 3.62 12.14
N VAL A 9 -6.14 4.67 11.35
CA VAL A 9 -7.47 4.90 10.74
C VAL A 9 -7.88 3.73 9.85
N SER A 10 -6.98 3.23 9.00
CA SER A 10 -7.23 2.08 8.14
C SER A 10 -7.59 0.82 8.95
N LYS A 11 -6.90 0.56 10.06
CA LYS A 11 -7.22 -0.57 10.96
C LYS A 11 -8.57 -0.41 11.65
N THR A 12 -8.89 0.79 12.13
CA THR A 12 -10.20 1.07 12.76
C THR A 12 -11.33 0.87 11.75
N LEU A 13 -11.22 1.45 10.56
CA LEU A 13 -12.21 1.30 9.50
C LEU A 13 -12.36 -0.15 9.05
N ALA A 14 -11.26 -0.91 8.94
CA ALA A 14 -11.33 -2.33 8.62
C ALA A 14 -12.17 -3.11 9.63
N ALA A 15 -12.02 -2.83 10.93
CA ALA A 15 -12.80 -3.49 11.98
C ALA A 15 -14.29 -3.10 11.94
N GLU A 16 -14.59 -1.81 11.75
CA GLU A 16 -15.95 -1.28 11.74
C GLU A 16 -16.74 -1.69 10.49
N LEU A 17 -16.08 -1.78 9.34
CA LEU A 17 -16.72 -2.00 8.05
C LEU A 17 -16.75 -3.47 7.61
N LYS A 18 -15.98 -4.35 8.27
CA LYS A 18 -15.98 -5.79 8.00
C LYS A 18 -17.38 -6.43 8.05
N PRO A 19 -18.26 -6.12 9.02
CA PRO A 19 -19.63 -6.66 9.03
C PRO A 19 -20.49 -6.24 7.84
N LEU A 20 -20.14 -5.12 7.18
CA LEU A 20 -20.81 -4.62 5.99
C LEU A 20 -20.20 -5.20 4.69
N GLY A 21 -19.20 -6.08 4.80
CA GLY A 21 -18.53 -6.67 3.64
C GLY A 21 -17.58 -5.70 2.92
N ILE A 22 -17.23 -4.57 3.52
CA ILE A 22 -16.30 -3.59 2.95
C ILE A 22 -14.89 -3.88 3.49
N SER A 23 -13.91 -3.94 2.58
CA SER A 23 -12.51 -4.16 2.91
C SER A 23 -11.73 -2.86 2.94
N VAL A 24 -10.80 -2.75 3.89
CA VAL A 24 -9.89 -1.61 4.01
C VAL A 24 -8.48 -2.13 4.12
N VAL A 25 -7.59 -1.65 3.26
CA VAL A 25 -6.17 -2.03 3.24
C VAL A 25 -5.30 -0.77 3.20
N ALA A 26 -4.11 -0.85 3.79
CA ALA A 26 -3.09 0.17 3.66
C ALA A 26 -1.98 -0.37 2.75
N VAL A 27 -1.41 0.49 1.90
CA VAL A 27 -0.33 0.09 0.98
C VAL A 27 0.83 1.05 1.13
N ASP A 28 2.00 0.47 1.40
CA ASP A 28 3.29 1.10 1.20
C ASP A 28 3.75 0.86 -0.23
N PRO A 29 3.81 1.87 -1.11
CA PRO A 29 4.28 1.67 -2.46
C PRO A 29 5.80 1.46 -2.54
N GLY A 30 6.56 1.71 -1.47
CA GLY A 30 8.01 1.78 -1.49
C GLY A 30 8.54 2.99 -2.27
N ASP A 31 9.86 3.05 -2.39
CA ASP A 31 10.53 4.13 -3.12
C ASP A 31 10.29 4.00 -4.63
N MET A 32 9.78 5.07 -5.23
CA MET A 32 9.54 5.14 -6.67
C MET A 32 9.92 6.51 -7.21
N ARG A 33 10.26 6.57 -8.49
CA ARG A 33 10.55 7.79 -9.22
C ARG A 33 9.25 8.50 -9.61
N THR A 34 8.73 9.29 -8.67
CA THR A 34 7.53 10.11 -8.85
C THR A 34 7.84 11.58 -8.60
N GLN A 35 6.98 12.47 -9.09
CA GLN A 35 7.08 13.89 -8.77
C GLN A 35 7.05 14.14 -7.25
N MET A 36 6.15 13.49 -6.51
CA MET A 36 6.07 13.59 -5.05
C MET A 36 7.40 13.23 -4.38
N HIS A 37 8.09 12.21 -4.89
CA HIS A 37 9.36 11.78 -4.31
C HIS A 37 10.51 12.72 -4.69
N GLN A 38 10.49 13.30 -5.89
CA GLN A 38 11.44 14.36 -6.26
C GLN A 38 11.26 15.61 -5.38
N GLU A 39 10.02 16.01 -5.10
CA GLU A 39 9.72 17.15 -4.23
C GLU A 39 10.20 16.94 -2.78
N ALA A 40 10.31 15.69 -2.32
CA ALA A 40 10.86 15.36 -1.01
C ALA A 40 12.40 15.44 -0.94
N PHE A 41 13.09 15.34 -2.08
CA PHE A 41 14.55 15.41 -2.20
C PHE A 41 14.93 16.41 -3.30
N PRO A 42 14.71 17.72 -3.06
CA PRO A 42 15.08 18.75 -4.02
C PRO A 42 16.60 18.70 -4.28
N ASP A 43 16.97 18.90 -5.54
CA ASP A 43 18.36 18.91 -6.02
C ASP A 43 19.11 17.55 -6.00
N GLU A 44 18.45 16.45 -5.60
CA GLU A 44 19.00 15.10 -5.70
C GLU A 44 18.56 14.40 -7.00
N ASP A 45 19.47 13.63 -7.60
CA ASP A 45 19.13 12.69 -8.66
C ASP A 45 18.55 11.41 -8.06
N ILE A 46 17.27 11.17 -8.32
CA ILE A 46 16.53 10.01 -7.83
C ILE A 46 16.41 8.91 -8.90
N SER A 47 17.28 8.94 -9.91
CA SER A 47 17.30 7.99 -11.03
C SER A 47 17.72 6.57 -10.62
N ASP A 48 18.15 6.37 -9.38
CA ASP A 48 18.39 5.06 -8.76
C ASP A 48 17.08 4.36 -8.36
N ARG A 49 15.99 5.11 -8.12
CA ARG A 49 14.68 4.56 -7.76
C ARG A 49 13.95 3.99 -8.99
N PRO A 50 13.19 2.89 -8.84
CA PRO A 50 12.43 2.30 -9.93
C PRO A 50 11.27 3.21 -10.38
N LEU A 51 10.79 3.00 -11.61
CA LEU A 51 9.56 3.63 -12.09
C LEU A 51 8.32 3.00 -11.41
N PRO A 52 7.18 3.73 -11.32
CA PRO A 52 5.99 3.24 -10.62
C PRO A 52 5.43 1.90 -11.12
N GLU A 53 5.70 1.55 -12.37
CA GLU A 53 5.28 0.31 -13.03
C GLU A 53 5.75 -0.95 -12.29
N VAL A 54 6.81 -0.85 -11.47
CA VAL A 54 7.26 -1.95 -10.60
C VAL A 54 6.16 -2.45 -9.65
N THR A 55 5.18 -1.60 -9.30
CA THR A 55 4.07 -1.94 -8.40
C THR A 55 2.86 -2.56 -9.11
N LEU A 56 2.81 -2.57 -10.45
CA LEU A 56 1.65 -3.10 -11.19
C LEU A 56 1.32 -4.55 -10.84
N PRO A 57 2.29 -5.47 -10.67
CA PRO A 57 1.99 -6.84 -10.24
C PRO A 57 1.31 -6.91 -8.88
N PHE A 58 1.67 -6.03 -7.93
CA PHE A 58 1.00 -5.95 -6.62
C PHE A 58 -0.45 -5.51 -6.76
N TRP A 59 -0.71 -4.45 -7.51
CA TRP A 59 -2.06 -3.95 -7.71
C TRP A 59 -2.93 -4.99 -8.41
N ALA A 60 -2.40 -5.65 -9.44
CA ALA A 60 -3.06 -6.76 -10.11
C ALA A 60 -3.36 -7.91 -9.13
N TRP A 61 -2.42 -8.28 -8.26
CA TRP A 61 -2.67 -9.28 -7.23
C TRP A 61 -3.78 -8.85 -6.26
N LEU A 62 -3.70 -7.65 -5.69
CA LEU A 62 -4.60 -7.16 -4.66
C LEU A 62 -6.06 -7.11 -5.13
N ILE A 63 -6.31 -6.61 -6.35
CA ILE A 63 -7.67 -6.49 -6.89
C ILE A 63 -8.33 -7.85 -7.20
N HIS A 64 -7.55 -8.93 -7.33
CA HIS A 64 -8.06 -10.27 -7.57
C HIS A 64 -8.32 -11.06 -6.29
N GLN A 65 -8.00 -10.51 -5.11
CA GLN A 65 -8.28 -11.19 -3.84
C GLN A 65 -9.74 -11.07 -3.42
N ASP A 66 -10.23 -12.02 -2.62
CA ASP A 66 -11.48 -11.84 -1.89
C ASP A 66 -11.29 -10.67 -0.91
N PRO A 67 -12.04 -9.56 -1.04
CA PRO A 67 -11.89 -8.40 -0.18
C PRO A 67 -11.99 -8.74 1.32
N ARG A 68 -12.77 -9.76 1.68
CA ARG A 68 -12.97 -10.19 3.08
C ARG A 68 -11.72 -10.79 3.71
N THR A 69 -10.82 -11.31 2.89
CA THR A 69 -9.59 -12.00 3.33
C THR A 69 -8.41 -11.05 3.49
N VAL A 70 -8.45 -9.89 2.82
CA VAL A 70 -7.33 -8.93 2.82
C VAL A 70 -7.54 -7.72 3.74
N SER A 71 -8.72 -7.57 4.34
CA SER A 71 -9.08 -6.39 5.16
C SER A 71 -8.24 -6.26 6.43
N GLY A 72 -7.82 -5.04 6.77
CA GLY A 72 -7.07 -4.69 7.97
C GLY A 72 -5.55 -4.84 7.84
N ILE A 73 -5.06 -5.16 6.64
CA ILE A 73 -3.65 -5.45 6.39
C ILE A 73 -2.93 -4.25 5.79
N ARG A 74 -1.68 -4.07 6.19
CA ARG A 74 -0.72 -3.18 5.53
C ARG A 74 0.17 -4.03 4.63
N TYR A 75 0.17 -3.74 3.34
CA TYR A 75 1.01 -4.41 2.35
C TYR A 75 2.16 -3.52 1.90
N GLU A 76 3.27 -4.15 1.51
CA GLU A 76 4.38 -3.52 0.82
C GLU A 76 4.30 -3.91 -0.67
N ALA A 77 4.05 -2.93 -1.55
CA ALA A 77 3.83 -3.19 -2.97
C ALA A 77 5.08 -3.75 -3.67
N GLN A 78 6.26 -3.41 -3.17
CA GLN A 78 7.55 -3.91 -3.65
C GLN A 78 8.10 -5.07 -2.79
N GLY A 79 7.28 -5.66 -1.92
CA GLY A 79 7.65 -6.82 -1.11
C GLY A 79 7.89 -8.08 -1.94
N ALA A 80 8.72 -9.00 -1.43
CA ALA A 80 9.05 -10.24 -2.12
C ALA A 80 7.87 -11.22 -2.26
N LEU A 81 6.92 -11.14 -1.32
CA LEU A 81 5.70 -11.95 -1.28
C LEU A 81 4.54 -11.11 -0.71
N TRP A 82 3.32 -11.38 -1.18
CA TRP A 82 2.09 -10.83 -0.61
C TRP A 82 1.23 -11.99 -0.11
N GLU A 83 1.02 -12.03 1.20
CA GLU A 83 0.32 -13.13 1.86
C GLU A 83 -1.07 -12.69 2.31
N ILE A 84 -1.99 -13.65 2.30
CA ILE A 84 -3.28 -13.51 2.95
C ILE A 84 -3.14 -14.21 4.32
N PRO A 85 -3.20 -13.46 5.43
CA PRO A 85 -3.20 -14.06 6.76
C PRO A 85 -4.33 -15.08 6.90
N ALA A 86 -4.01 -16.22 7.52
CA ALA A 86 -4.96 -17.29 7.79
C ALA A 86 -6.12 -16.86 8.71
#